data_AF-F2NW92-F1
#
_entry.id   AF-F2NW92-F1
#
_cell.length_a   1.000
_cell.length_b   1.000
_cell.length_c   1.000
_cell.angle_alpha   90.00
_cell.angle_beta   90.00
_cell.angle_gamma   90.00
#
_symmetry.space_group_name_H-M   'P 1'
#
loop_
_entity.id
_entity.type
_entity.pdbx_description
1 polymer ?
#
loop_
_entity_poly.entity_id
_entity_poly.type
_entity_poly.pdbx_seq_one_letter_code
_entity_poly.pdbx_strand_id
1 'polypeptide(L)'
;MIKKKERLNQIKEAADSLFAQMPYTEIAITTITDKLIWSRANLYKYVTTKEEIFLKISAMLTLSADEAYKLQLNALMFAATKIR
;
A
#
# COMPACT_ATOMS: atom_id res chain seq x y z
N MET A 1 1.84 22.82 -7.14
CA MET A 1 2.92 21.78 -7.15
C MET A 1 2.38 20.52 -6.50
N ILE A 2 2.27 19.41 -7.23
CA ILE A 2 1.88 18.11 -6.62
C ILE A 2 3.09 17.57 -5.86
N LYS A 3 2.93 17.25 -4.57
CA LYS A 3 4.02 16.77 -3.71
C LYS A 3 4.36 15.30 -4.03
N LYS A 4 5.61 14.88 -3.81
CA LYS A 4 6.09 13.50 -4.04
C LYS A 4 5.19 12.42 -3.39
N LYS A 5 4.69 12.71 -2.18
CA LYS A 5 3.77 11.83 -1.43
C LYS A 5 2.45 11.60 -2.20
N GLU A 6 1.91 12.65 -2.80
CA GLU A 6 0.65 12.59 -3.54
C GLU A 6 0.78 11.71 -4.79
N ARG A 7 1.89 11.83 -5.53
CA ARG A 7 2.18 10.95 -6.67
C ARG A 7 2.30 9.49 -6.26
N LEU A 8 2.97 9.22 -5.15
CA LEU A 8 3.07 7.86 -4.60
C LEU A 8 1.71 7.32 -4.16
N ASN A 9 0.82 8.15 -3.61
CA ASN A 9 -0.54 7.73 -3.26
C ASN A 9 -1.35 7.35 -4.50
N GLN A 10 -1.33 8.19 -5.55
CA GLN A 10 -2.01 7.88 -6.82
C GLN A 10 -1.54 6.55 -7.44
N ILE A 11 -0.22 6.28 -7.40
CA ILE A 11 0.33 5.01 -7.89
C ILE A 11 -0.20 3.82 -7.08
N LYS A 12 -0.21 3.96 -5.73
CA LYS A 12 -0.71 2.89 -4.84
C LYS A 12 -2.19 2.64 -5.05
N GLU A 13 -3.01 3.69 -5.14
CA GLU A 13 -4.46 3.57 -5.37
C GLU A 13 -4.77 2.91 -6.72
N ALA A 14 -4.03 3.26 -7.78
CA ALA A 14 -4.17 2.61 -9.07
C ALA A 14 -3.82 1.11 -9.01
N ALA A 15 -2.73 0.75 -8.34
CA ALA A 15 -2.30 -0.63 -8.17
C ALA A 15 -3.25 -1.45 -7.29
N ASP A 16 -3.75 -0.88 -6.19
CA ASP A 16 -4.72 -1.49 -5.29
C ASP A 16 -6.06 -1.75 -6.01
N SER A 17 -6.53 -0.78 -6.79
CA SER A 17 -7.72 -0.93 -7.63
C SER A 17 -7.57 -2.09 -8.63
N LEU A 18 -6.40 -2.23 -9.27
CA LEU A 18 -6.15 -3.35 -10.19
C LEU A 18 -6.06 -4.69 -9.46
N PHE A 19 -5.44 -4.72 -8.28
CA PHE A 19 -5.34 -5.92 -7.46
C PHE A 19 -6.69 -6.46 -6.99
N ALA A 20 -7.67 -5.58 -6.79
CA ALA A 20 -9.05 -5.98 -6.52
C ALA A 20 -9.76 -6.62 -7.73
N GLN A 21 -9.23 -6.48 -8.95
CA GLN A 21 -9.88 -6.89 -10.20
C GLN A 21 -9.19 -8.05 -10.92
N MET A 22 -7.87 -8.22 -10.74
CA MET A 22 -7.09 -9.26 -11.43
C MET A 22 -5.95 -9.80 -10.56
N PRO A 23 -5.47 -11.02 -10.82
CA PRO A 23 -4.36 -11.61 -10.08
C PRO A 23 -3.07 -10.79 -10.16
N TYR A 24 -2.27 -10.80 -9.09
CA TYR A 24 -0.95 -10.13 -9.01
C TYR A 24 -0.05 -10.40 -10.22
N THR A 25 -0.09 -11.64 -10.71
CA THR A 25 0.73 -12.12 -11.83
C THR A 25 0.39 -11.43 -13.15
N GLU A 26 -0.87 -11.01 -13.32
CA GLU A 26 -1.37 -10.34 -14.51
C GLU A 26 -1.17 -8.82 -14.45
N ILE A 27 -0.97 -8.26 -13.25
CA ILE A 27 -0.67 -6.84 -13.08
C ILE A 27 0.75 -6.55 -13.55
N ALA A 28 0.86 -5.59 -14.47
CA ALA A 28 2.12 -5.07 -14.96
C ALA A 28 2.25 -3.58 -14.63
N ILE A 29 3.48 -3.06 -14.64
CA ILE A 29 3.72 -1.62 -14.43
C ILE A 29 3.04 -0.77 -15.51
N THR A 30 2.88 -1.31 -16.72
CA THR A 30 2.16 -0.68 -17.82
C THR A 30 0.68 -0.55 -17.50
N THR A 31 0.03 -1.60 -17.01
CA THR A 31 -1.41 -1.57 -16.67
C THR A 31 -1.70 -0.63 -15.50
N ILE A 32 -0.79 -0.56 -14.51
CA ILE A 32 -0.85 0.46 -13.43
C ILE A 32 -0.74 1.86 -14.03
N THR A 33 0.11 2.06 -15.03
CA THR A 33 0.27 3.38 -15.61
C THR A 33 -0.92 3.82 -16.45
N ASP A 34 -1.57 2.88 -17.14
CA ASP A 34 -2.75 3.18 -17.96
C ASP A 34 -3.94 3.69 -17.12
N LYS A 35 -3.95 3.40 -15.81
CA LYS A 35 -4.90 3.97 -14.83
C LYS A 35 -4.58 5.40 -14.41
N LEU A 36 -3.39 5.93 -14.70
CA LEU A 36 -2.95 7.25 -14.29
C LEU A 36 -3.22 8.29 -15.38
N ILE A 37 -3.69 9.46 -15.00
CA ILE A 37 -3.94 10.59 -15.92
C ILE A 37 -2.65 11.30 -16.37
N TRP A 38 -1.48 10.70 -16.17
CA TRP A 38 -0.18 11.33 -16.37
C TRP A 38 0.87 10.32 -16.87
N SER A 39 1.93 10.82 -17.51
CA SER A 39 2.79 10.00 -18.37
C SER A 39 3.62 8.91 -17.65
N ARG A 40 3.86 7.79 -18.36
CA ARG A 40 4.79 6.72 -17.97
C ARG A 40 6.17 7.20 -17.57
N ALA A 41 6.75 8.11 -18.34
CA ALA A 41 8.07 8.69 -18.03
C ALA A 41 8.12 9.36 -16.65
N ASN A 42 6.99 9.86 -16.17
CA ASN A 42 6.92 10.49 -14.85
C ASN A 42 6.73 9.45 -13.73
N LEU A 43 6.23 8.23 -14.01
CA LEU A 43 5.99 7.18 -13.00
C LEU A 43 7.32 6.62 -12.49
N TYR A 44 8.25 6.41 -13.42
CA TYR A 44 9.61 5.95 -13.13
C TYR A 44 10.43 6.89 -12.23
N LYS A 45 9.94 8.11 -11.95
CA LYS A 45 10.55 9.01 -10.95
C LYS A 45 10.24 8.61 -9.50
N TYR A 46 9.27 7.72 -9.29
CA TYR A 46 8.75 7.39 -7.96
C TYR A 46 8.90 5.91 -7.62
N VAL A 47 8.83 5.03 -8.62
CA VAL A 47 8.91 3.57 -8.47
C VAL A 47 9.56 2.96 -9.71
N THR A 48 10.26 1.84 -9.54
CA THR A 48 10.94 1.16 -10.64
C THR A 48 10.26 -0.15 -11.03
N THR A 49 9.66 -0.86 -10.07
CA THR A 49 9.04 -2.17 -10.28
C THR A 49 7.65 -2.24 -9.65
N LYS A 50 6.84 -3.22 -10.07
CA LYS A 50 5.52 -3.45 -9.45
C LYS A 50 5.67 -3.96 -8.01
N GLU A 51 6.69 -4.78 -7.76
CA GLU A 51 7.01 -5.32 -6.44
C GLU A 51 7.24 -4.17 -5.44
N GLU A 52 7.95 -3.11 -5.85
CA GLU A 52 8.16 -1.93 -5.00
C GLU A 52 6.85 -1.24 -4.63
N ILE A 53 5.90 -1.15 -5.56
CA ILE A 53 4.58 -0.55 -5.33
C ILE A 53 3.82 -1.39 -4.29
N PHE A 54 3.74 -2.70 -4.50
CA PHE A 54 3.01 -3.60 -3.59
C PHE A 54 3.68 -3.74 -2.22
N LEU A 55 5.01 -3.67 -2.14
CA LEU A 55 5.72 -3.57 -0.86
C LEU A 55 5.36 -2.30 -0.10
N LYS A 56 5.22 -1.15 -0.78
CA LYS A 56 4.78 0.10 -0.13
C LYS A 56 3.31 0.05 0.31
N ILE A 57 2.44 -0.64 -0.43
CA ILE A 57 1.04 -0.87 -0.03
C ILE A 57 1.02 -1.77 1.22
N SER A 58 1.74 -2.88 1.19
CA SER A 58 1.86 -3.80 2.33
C SER A 58 2.42 -3.09 3.57
N ALA A 59 3.49 -2.29 3.42
CA ALA A 59 4.06 -1.51 4.50
C ALA A 59 3.05 -0.51 5.12
N MET A 60 2.17 0.07 4.31
CA MET A 60 1.09 0.95 4.78
C MET A 60 0.01 0.17 5.54
N LEU A 61 -0.38 -1.01 5.05
CA LEU A 61 -1.30 -1.91 5.74
C LEU A 61 -0.71 -2.43 7.05
N THR A 62 0.60 -2.71 7.09
CA THR A 62 1.28 -3.12 8.32
C THR A 62 1.43 -1.98 9.32
N LEU A 63 1.53 -0.72 8.89
CA LEU A 63 1.54 0.42 9.83
C LEU A 63 0.17 0.61 10.50
N SER A 64 -0.95 0.35 9.81
CA SER A 64 -2.27 0.25 10.43
C SER A 64 -2.46 -1.03 11.26
N ALA A 65 -1.83 -2.14 10.85
CA ALA A 65 -1.87 -3.38 11.59
C ALA A 65 -0.95 -3.37 12.82
N ASP A 66 0.08 -2.52 12.88
CA ASP A 66 0.97 -2.40 14.04
C ASP A 66 0.24 -1.68 15.19
N GLU A 67 -0.62 -0.69 14.89
CA GLU A 67 -1.58 -0.16 15.88
C GLU A 67 -2.65 -1.17 16.25
N ALA A 68 -3.23 -1.89 15.28
CA ALA A 68 -4.25 -2.90 15.55
C ALA A 68 -3.70 -4.09 16.37
N TYR A 69 -2.52 -4.60 16.04
CA TYR A 69 -1.82 -5.66 16.76
C TYR A 69 -1.39 -5.19 18.14
N LYS A 70 -0.85 -3.97 18.28
CA LYS A 70 -0.55 -3.39 19.61
C LYS A 70 -1.83 -3.18 20.43
N LEU A 71 -2.94 -2.78 19.82
CA LEU A 71 -4.23 -2.64 20.51
C LEU A 71 -4.80 -4.00 20.93
N GLN A 72 -4.70 -5.02 20.07
CA GLN A 72 -5.10 -6.39 20.38
C GLN A 72 -4.23 -6.99 21.47
N LEU A 73 -2.90 -6.77 21.42
CA LEU A 73 -1.96 -7.22 22.44
C LEU A 73 -2.21 -6.49 23.76
N ASN A 74 -2.42 -5.17 23.75
CA ASN A 74 -2.75 -4.41 24.95
C ASN A 74 -4.09 -4.85 25.57
N ALA A 75 -5.10 -5.12 24.74
CA ALA A 75 -6.38 -5.66 25.21
C ALA A 75 -6.21 -7.07 25.82
N LEU A 76 -5.38 -7.92 25.22
CA LEU A 76 -5.05 -9.25 25.74
C LEU A 76 -4.29 -9.16 27.06
N MET A 77 -3.30 -8.28 27.15
CA MET A 77 -2.47 -8.09 28.35
C MET A 77 -3.27 -7.47 29.50
N PHE A 78 -4.21 -6.57 29.20
CA PHE A 78 -5.13 -5.98 30.18
C PHE A 78 -6.17 -7.00 30.69
N ALA A 79 -6.71 -7.85 29.80
CA ALA A 79 -7.60 -8.94 30.18
C ALA A 79 -6.87 -10.00 31.04
N ALA A 80 -5.61 -10.30 30.71
CA ALA A 80 -4.77 -11.25 31.44
C ALA A 80 -4.33 -10.72 32.82
N THR A 81 -4.31 -9.40 33.05
CA THR A 81 -3.92 -8.79 34.34
C THR A 81 -5.07 -8.62 35.33
N LYS A 82 -6.33 -8.90 34.95
CA LYS A 82 -7.47 -8.91 35.88
C LYS A 82 -7.70 -10.23 36.63
N ILE A 83 -6.75 -11.16 36.56
CA ILE A 83 -6.68 -12.31 37.47
C ILE A 83 -5.57 -12.04 38.49
N ARG A 84 -5.85 -11.13 39.42
CA ARG A 84 -5.25 -11.13 40.76
C ARG A 84 -6.20 -10.47 41.75
#